data_AF-A0A931Z3S7-F1
#
_entry.id   AF-A0A931Z3S7-F1
#
_cell.length_a   1.000
_cell.length_b   1.000
_cell.length_c   1.000
_cell.angle_alpha   90.00
_cell.angle_beta   90.00
_cell.angle_gamma   90.00
#
_symmetry.space_group_name_H-M   'P 1'
#
loop_
_entity.id
_entity.type
_entity.pdbx_description
1 polymer ?
#
loop_
_entity_poly.entity_id
_entity_poly.type
_entity_poly.pdbx_seq_one_letter_code
_entity_poly.pdbx_strand_id
1 'polypeptide(L)'
;MLYNFPELSGTRINLETVAAFAQRAGMAGIKQSGGEFAYHRDLVALGRERNFSVFSGSDTRLPEVFALGVDGCIGGLVNIVPDLM
;
A
#
# COMPACT_ATOMS: atom_id res chain seq x y z
N MET A 1 -8.55 6.32 4.63
CA MET A 1 -7.44 5.53 4.10
C MET A 1 -7.28 4.29 4.99
N LEU A 2 -7.07 3.11 4.41
CA LEU A 2 -6.75 1.88 5.17
C LEU A 2 -5.24 1.77 5.40
N TYR A 3 -4.83 1.01 6.42
CA TYR A 3 -3.42 0.70 6.66
C TYR A 3 -3.25 -0.79 6.97
N ASN A 4 -2.52 -1.51 6.12
CA ASN A 4 -2.20 -2.91 6.30
C ASN A 4 -0.72 -3.09 6.65
N PHE A 5 -0.43 -3.68 7.82
CA PHE A 5 0.92 -4.01 8.26
C PHE A 5 0.95 -5.31 9.09
N PRO A 6 0.82 -6.48 8.44
CA PRO A 6 0.63 -7.77 9.12
C PRO A 6 1.76 -8.13 10.10
N GLU A 7 3.01 -7.76 9.78
CA GLU A 7 4.18 -8.00 10.63
C GLU A 7 4.08 -7.27 11.98
N LEU A 8 3.37 -6.13 12.04
CA LEU A 8 3.15 -5.35 13.25
C LEU A 8 1.82 -5.67 13.92
N SER A 9 0.74 -5.85 13.14
CA SER A 9 -0.61 -6.09 13.66
C SER A 9 -0.91 -7.56 13.96
N GLY A 10 -0.11 -8.49 13.44
CA GLY A 10 -0.37 -9.93 13.47
C GLY A 10 -1.55 -10.36 12.59
N THR A 11 -2.12 -9.48 11.77
CA THR A 11 -3.28 -9.79 10.92
C THR A 11 -3.26 -8.98 9.63
N ARG A 12 -3.54 -9.67 8.51
CA ARG A 12 -3.67 -9.08 7.18
C ARG A 12 -5.11 -8.62 6.93
N ILE A 13 -5.26 -7.47 6.29
CA ILE A 13 -6.51 -7.09 5.61
C ILE A 13 -6.56 -7.84 4.27
N ASN A 14 -7.42 -8.84 4.13
CA ASN A 14 -7.51 -9.61 2.87
C ASN A 14 -7.99 -8.73 1.70
N LEU A 15 -7.60 -9.07 0.47
CA LEU A 15 -7.96 -8.29 -0.73
C LEU A 15 -9.48 -8.24 -0.93
N GLU A 16 -10.19 -9.32 -0.60
CA GLU A 16 -11.64 -9.40 -0.62
C GLU A 16 -12.27 -8.38 0.34
N THR A 17 -11.66 -8.20 1.52
CA THR A 17 -12.09 -7.21 2.51
C THR A 17 -11.85 -5.78 1.99
N VAL A 18 -10.70 -5.53 1.36
CA VAL A 18 -10.40 -4.22 0.73
C VAL A 18 -11.40 -3.93 -0.39
N ALA A 19 -11.69 -4.90 -1.24
CA ALA A 19 -12.63 -4.77 -2.36
C ALA A 19 -14.06 -4.51 -1.87
N ALA A 20 -14.53 -5.27 -0.86
CA ALA A 20 -15.85 -5.07 -0.26
C ALA A 20 -15.98 -3.70 0.39
N PHE A 21 -14.92 -3.21 1.06
CA PHE A 21 -14.90 -1.87 1.61
C PHE A 21 -14.99 -0.79 0.53
N ALA A 22 -14.15 -0.89 -0.51
CA ALA A 22 -14.13 0.06 -1.64
C ALA A 22 -15.45 0.09 -2.43
N GLN A 23 -16.20 -1.02 -2.46
CA GLN A 23 -17.54 -1.07 -3.06
C GLN A 23 -18.59 -0.35 -2.20
N ARG A 24 -18.49 -0.44 -0.87
CA ARG A 24 -19.51 0.08 0.05
C ARG A 24 -19.31 1.56 0.39
N ALA A 25 -18.08 2.06 0.36
CA ALA A 25 -17.74 3.42 0.76
C ALA A 25 -16.60 3.98 -0.10
N GLY A 26 -16.60 5.30 -0.28
CA GLY A 26 -15.50 5.99 -0.95
C GLY A 26 -14.18 5.76 -0.21
N MET A 27 -13.18 5.24 -0.93
CA MET A 27 -11.86 4.98 -0.38
C MET A 27 -10.81 5.83 -1.09
N ALA A 28 -10.19 6.76 -0.37
CA ALA A 28 -9.11 7.57 -0.93
C ALA A 28 -7.84 6.75 -1.22
N GLY A 29 -7.58 5.72 -0.42
CA GLY A 29 -6.41 4.87 -0.63
C GLY A 29 -6.13 3.91 0.52
N ILE A 30 -5.03 3.19 0.38
CA ILE A 30 -4.51 2.22 1.35
C ILE A 30 -2.98 2.31 1.41
N LYS A 31 -2.43 2.25 2.62
CA LYS A 31 -1.00 2.05 2.85
C LYS A 31 -0.71 0.55 3.07
N GLN A 32 0.25 0.01 2.34
CA GLN A 32 0.76 -1.34 2.49
C GLN A 32 2.19 -1.33 3.04
N SER A 33 2.39 -1.85 4.24
CA SER A 33 3.71 -2.10 4.85
C SER A 33 4.04 -3.59 4.90
N GLY A 34 5.33 -3.90 5.01
CA GLY A 34 5.84 -5.28 5.12
C GLY A 34 6.39 -5.83 3.80
N GLY A 35 6.89 -7.06 3.87
CA GLY A 35 7.70 -7.68 2.82
C GLY A 35 6.94 -8.36 1.68
N GLU A 36 5.61 -8.42 1.73
CA GLU A 36 4.79 -9.25 0.85
C GLU A 36 4.47 -8.59 -0.51
N PHE A 37 5.39 -8.72 -1.47
CA PHE A 37 5.24 -8.12 -2.80
C PHE A 37 4.09 -8.67 -3.64
N ALA A 38 3.75 -9.96 -3.50
CA ALA A 38 2.62 -10.54 -4.22
C ALA A 38 1.31 -9.83 -3.85
N TYR A 39 1.08 -9.63 -2.55
CA TYR A 39 -0.04 -8.83 -2.05
C TYR A 39 0.04 -7.39 -2.54
N HIS A 40 1.22 -6.78 -2.56
CA HIS A 40 1.42 -5.42 -3.05
C HIS A 40 0.98 -5.26 -4.51
N ARG A 41 1.41 -6.17 -5.38
CA ARG A 41 1.04 -6.20 -6.81
C ARG A 41 -0.47 -6.33 -6.98
N ASP A 42 -1.08 -7.27 -6.28
CA ASP A 42 -2.51 -7.54 -6.41
C ASP A 42 -3.36 -6.39 -5.84
N LEU A 43 -2.87 -5.73 -4.77
CA LEU A 43 -3.48 -4.53 -4.20
C LEU A 43 -3.41 -3.34 -5.16
N VAL A 44 -2.29 -3.13 -5.86
CA VAL A 44 -2.16 -2.09 -6.89
C VAL A 44 -3.14 -2.34 -8.04
N ALA A 45 -3.27 -3.58 -8.50
CA ALA A 45 -4.26 -3.94 -9.52
C ALA A 45 -5.69 -3.61 -9.07
N LEU A 46 -6.04 -3.96 -7.83
CA LEU A 46 -7.34 -3.63 -7.24
C LEU A 46 -7.56 -2.11 -7.10
N GLY A 47 -6.51 -1.37 -6.71
CA GLY A 47 -6.55 0.10 -6.60
C GLY A 47 -6.90 0.78 -7.92
N ARG A 48 -6.31 0.30 -9.02
CA ARG A 48 -6.64 0.77 -10.38
C ARG A 48 -8.08 0.43 -10.76
N GLU A 49 -8.53 -0.79 -10.46
CA GLU A 49 -9.89 -1.25 -10.77
C GLU A 49 -10.97 -0.47 -9.99
N ARG A 50 -10.69 -0.11 -8.74
CA ARG A 50 -11.64 0.51 -7.81
C ARG A 50 -11.41 2.00 -7.57
N ASN A 51 -10.44 2.60 -8.28
CA ASN A 51 -10.09 4.02 -8.24
C ASN A 51 -9.70 4.53 -6.83
N PHE A 52 -8.73 3.87 -6.20
CA PHE A 52 -8.12 4.33 -4.94
C PHE A 52 -6.59 4.24 -5.02
N SER A 53 -5.90 5.11 -4.27
CA SER A 53 -4.43 5.13 -4.27
C SER A 53 -3.80 4.05 -3.39
N VAL A 54 -2.69 3.48 -3.82
CA VAL A 54 -1.88 2.53 -3.05
C VAL A 54 -0.54 3.16 -2.70
N PHE A 55 -0.23 3.24 -1.41
CA PHE A 55 1.03 3.76 -0.89
C PHE A 55 1.87 2.66 -0.26
N SER A 56 3.17 2.64 -0.53
CA SER A 56 4.11 1.73 0.13
C SER A 56 4.62 2.30 1.45
N GLY A 57 4.75 1.45 2.47
CA GLY A 57 5.50 1.77 3.70
C GLY A 57 6.86 1.08 3.79
N SER A 58 7.41 0.59 2.67
CA SER A 58 8.71 -0.12 2.62
C SER A 58 9.81 0.79 2.08
N ASP A 59 10.46 1.53 2.98
CA ASP A 59 11.52 2.49 2.64
C ASP A 59 12.74 1.85 1.96
N THR A 60 13.08 0.63 2.35
CA THR A 60 14.27 -0.07 1.84
C THR A 60 14.07 -0.69 0.47
N ARG A 61 12.84 -0.68 -0.06
CA ARG A 61 12.47 -1.32 -1.33
C ARG A 61 11.57 -0.46 -2.20
N LEU A 62 11.83 0.86 -2.18
CA LEU A 62 11.10 1.83 -3.00
C LEU A 62 11.17 1.50 -4.50
N PRO A 63 12.33 1.20 -5.11
CA PRO A 63 12.39 0.88 -6.54
C PRO A 63 11.45 -0.25 -6.95
N GLU A 64 11.37 -1.31 -6.14
CA GLU A 64 10.55 -2.47 -6.40
C GLU A 64 9.06 -2.18 -6.29
N VAL A 65 8.62 -1.45 -5.26
CA VAL A 65 7.19 -1.09 -5.13
C VAL A 65 6.75 -0.08 -6.18
N PHE A 66 7.60 0.87 -6.56
CA PHE A 66 7.31 1.79 -7.66
C PHE A 66 7.24 1.07 -9.01
N ALA A 67 8.05 0.03 -9.23
CA ALA A 67 7.93 -0.83 -10.41
C ALA A 67 6.60 -1.61 -10.48
N LEU A 68 5.96 -1.88 -9.33
CA LEU A 68 4.59 -2.43 -9.28
C LEU A 68 3.53 -1.36 -9.60
N GLY A 69 3.89 -0.08 -9.47
CA GLY A 69 3.06 1.07 -9.80
C GLY A 69 2.17 1.55 -8.65
N VAL A 70 2.74 1.63 -7.45
CA VAL A 70 2.19 2.40 -6.33
C VAL A 70 2.12 3.89 -6.67
N ASP A 71 1.24 4.62 -5.98
CA ASP A 71 1.04 6.06 -6.15
C ASP A 71 1.98 6.90 -5.28
N GLY A 72 2.74 6.26 -4.37
CA GLY A 72 3.75 6.92 -3.55
C GLY A 72 4.21 6.08 -2.36
N CYS A 73 4.92 6.72 -1.45
CA CYS A 73 5.40 6.11 -0.22
C CYS A 73 4.97 6.91 1.03
N ILE A 74 4.76 6.21 2.14
CA ILE A 74 4.55 6.78 3.48
C ILE A 74 5.55 6.08 4.40
N GLY A 75 6.74 6.67 4.48
CA GLY A 75 7.94 6.09 5.05
C GLY A 75 8.39 6.70 6.37
N GLY A 76 9.36 6.07 7.02
CA GLY A 76 10.13 6.66 8.12
C GLY A 76 11.29 7.52 7.59
N LEU A 77 12.00 7.04 6.57
CA LEU A 77 13.18 7.71 5.99
C LEU A 77 12.87 9.10 5.42
N VAL A 78 11.63 9.37 5.02
CA VAL A 78 11.18 10.70 4.56
C VAL A 78 11.35 11.79 5.62
N ASN A 79 11.47 11.43 6.91
CA ASN A 79 11.76 12.38 7.98
C ASN A 79 13.22 12.87 7.98
N ILE A 80 14.13 12.11 7.36
CA ILE A 80 15.58 12.35 7.42
C ILE A 80 16.13 12.79 6.06
N VAL A 81 15.68 12.15 4.97
CA VAL A 81 16.19 12.38 3.61
C VAL A 81 15.06 12.50 2.58
N PRO A 82 14.10 13.43 2.73
CA PRO A 82 12.95 13.53 1.82
C PRO A 82 13.34 13.76 0.35
N ASP A 83 14.42 14.49 0.09
CA ASP A 83 14.87 14.80 -1.28
C ASP A 83 15.48 13.59 -2.02
N LEU A 84 15.73 12.48 -1.32
CA LEU A 84 16.28 11.23 -1.88
C LEU A 84 15.23 10.13 -2.03
N MET A 85 13.98 10.39 -1.61
CA MET A 85 12.90 9.40 -1.52
C MET A 85 11.92 9.48 -2.69
#